data_AF-A0A532AJM0-F1
#
_entry.id   AF-A0A532AJM0-F1
#
_cell.length_a   1.000
_cell.length_b   1.000
_cell.length_c   1.000
_cell.angle_alpha   90.00
_cell.angle_beta   90.00
_cell.angle_gamma   90.00
#
_symmetry.space_group_name_H-M   'P 1'
#
loop_
_entity.id
_entity.type
_entity.pdbx_description
1 polymer ?
#
loop_
_entity_poly.entity_id
_entity_poly.type
_entity_poly.pdbx_seq_one_letter_code
_entity_poly.pdbx_strand_id
1 'polypeptide(L)'
;MRTCYRSERGALMTKTTSETHAKPVNLRIREDVRVLIDRAAKMRGKTRSEFMIDAAYRAAEDTLLDQALIKVDPESYQHYLGILDAPPSGEGFARLMNAPKPWQD
;
A
#
# COMPACT_ATOMS: atom_id res chain seq x y z
N MET A 1 -14.82 -31.95 -49.66
CA MET A 1 -14.55 -30.49 -49.59
C MET A 1 -15.54 -29.86 -48.62
N ARG A 2 -15.09 -29.55 -47.39
CA ARG A 2 -15.59 -28.49 -46.47
C ARG A 2 -15.04 -28.74 -45.07
N THR A 3 -13.89 -28.14 -44.82
CA THR A 3 -13.40 -27.85 -43.47
C THR A 3 -14.30 -26.80 -42.85
N CYS A 4 -14.95 -27.13 -41.73
CA CYS A 4 -15.58 -26.13 -40.85
C CYS A 4 -14.91 -26.21 -39.48
N TYR A 5 -13.94 -25.31 -39.28
CA TYR A 5 -13.43 -24.90 -37.98
C TYR A 5 -14.53 -24.12 -37.25
N ARG A 6 -14.96 -24.57 -36.07
CA ARG A 6 -15.81 -23.80 -35.15
C ARG A 6 -15.16 -23.79 -33.77
N SER A 7 -14.35 -22.74 -33.58
CA SER A 7 -14.24 -21.91 -32.38
C SER A 7 -14.82 -22.45 -31.06
N GLU A 8 -13.94 -22.82 -30.15
CA GLU A 8 -14.15 -22.69 -28.69
C GLU A 8 -12.85 -22.16 -28.08
N ARG A 9 -12.63 -20.85 -28.19
CA ARG A 9 -11.53 -20.15 -27.48
C ARG A 9 -12.12 -19.13 -26.53
N GLY A 10 -11.67 -19.23 -25.28
CA GLY A 10 -11.62 -18.12 -24.36
C GLY A 10 -12.76 -18.13 -23.37
N ALA A 11 -12.57 -18.89 -22.29
CA ALA A 11 -13.29 -18.72 -21.06
C ALA A 11 -13.49 -17.24 -20.74
N LEU A 12 -14.75 -16.88 -20.49
CA LEU A 12 -15.16 -15.64 -19.85
C LEU A 12 -14.26 -15.47 -18.61
N MET A 13 -13.35 -14.50 -18.62
CA MET A 13 -12.71 -14.03 -17.40
C MET A 13 -13.84 -13.45 -16.55
N THR A 14 -14.38 -14.28 -15.67
CA THR A 14 -15.25 -13.82 -14.60
C THR A 14 -14.39 -12.85 -13.82
N LYS A 15 -14.73 -11.56 -13.95
CA LYS A 15 -14.28 -10.53 -13.02
C LYS A 15 -14.68 -11.06 -11.66
N THR A 16 -13.72 -11.58 -10.89
CA THR A 16 -13.96 -11.95 -9.50
C THR A 16 -14.19 -10.63 -8.78
N THR A 17 -15.42 -10.13 -8.84
CA THR A 17 -15.94 -9.24 -7.81
C THR A 17 -15.86 -10.06 -6.54
N SER A 18 -14.75 -9.92 -5.81
CA SER A 18 -14.67 -10.42 -4.45
C SER A 18 -15.81 -9.74 -3.72
N GLU A 19 -16.89 -10.47 -3.49
CA GLU A 19 -17.95 -10.01 -2.61
C GLU A 19 -17.28 -9.67 -1.28
N THR A 20 -17.30 -8.38 -0.93
CA THR A 20 -16.72 -7.83 0.31
C THR A 20 -17.59 -8.27 1.49
N HIS A 21 -17.70 -9.57 1.71
CA HIS A 21 -18.39 -10.10 2.87
C HIS A 21 -17.44 -10.04 4.06
N ALA A 22 -17.84 -9.28 5.08
CA ALA A 22 -17.16 -9.26 6.37
C ALA A 22 -17.13 -10.69 6.93
N LYS A 23 -15.93 -11.23 7.14
CA LYS A 23 -15.74 -12.54 7.79
C LYS A 23 -15.47 -12.32 9.28
N PRO A 24 -16.10 -13.09 10.17
CA PRO A 24 -15.86 -12.96 11.60
C PRO A 24 -14.41 -13.35 11.91
N VAL A 25 -13.77 -12.57 12.79
CA VAL A 25 -12.43 -12.85 13.33
C VAL A 25 -12.59 -13.19 14.81
N ASN A 26 -12.13 -14.38 15.21
CA ASN A 26 -12.19 -14.82 16.61
C ASN A 26 -10.81 -14.64 17.26
N LEU A 27 -10.74 -13.80 18.28
CA LEU A 27 -9.51 -13.47 19.01
C LEU A 27 -9.70 -13.75 20.49
N ARG A 28 -8.69 -14.34 21.12
CA ARG A 28 -8.60 -14.45 22.58
C ARG A 28 -7.72 -13.32 23.09
N ILE A 29 -8.27 -12.52 24.00
CA ILE A 29 -7.56 -11.42 24.66
C ILE A 29 -7.70 -11.55 26.16
N ARG A 30 -6.67 -11.10 26.88
CA ARG A 30 -6.68 -11.04 28.34
C ARG A 30 -7.63 -9.93 28.79
N GLU A 31 -8.27 -10.11 29.95
CA GLU A 31 -9.35 -9.23 30.40
C GLU A 31 -8.87 -7.79 30.68
N ASP A 32 -7.67 -7.62 31.23
CA ASP A 32 -7.06 -6.30 31.44
C ASP A 32 -6.84 -5.54 30.13
N VAL A 33 -6.39 -6.23 29.07
CA VAL A 33 -6.21 -5.66 27.74
C VAL A 33 -7.56 -5.27 27.14
N ARG A 34 -8.58 -6.12 27.32
CA ARG A 34 -9.95 -5.83 26.89
C ARG A 34 -10.49 -4.56 27.55
N VAL A 35 -10.35 -4.43 28.86
CA VAL A 35 -10.81 -3.24 29.62
C VAL A 35 -10.12 -1.97 29.11
N LEU A 36 -8.82 -2.04 28.84
CA LEU A 36 -8.07 -0.92 28.28
C LEU A 36 -8.60 -0.50 26.89
N ILE A 37 -8.86 -1.47 26.00
CA ILE A 37 -9.42 -1.22 24.67
C ILE A 37 -10.83 -0.62 24.77
N ASP A 38 -11.69 -1.17 25.64
CA ASP A 38 -13.06 -0.70 25.83
C ASP A 38 -13.07 0.78 26.29
N ARG A 39 -12.15 1.17 27.18
CA ARG A 39 -11.98 2.56 27.60
C ARG A 39 -11.55 3.46 26.44
N ALA A 40 -10.57 3.03 25.64
CA ALA A 40 -10.08 3.80 24.49
C ALA A 40 -11.16 3.96 23.41
N ALA A 41 -11.92 2.91 23.12
CA ALA A 41 -13.04 2.94 22.19
C ALA A 41 -14.13 3.93 22.65
N LYS A 42 -14.48 3.90 23.94
CA LYS A 42 -15.45 4.84 24.53
C LYS A 42 -14.98 6.30 24.40
N MET A 43 -13.70 6.58 24.65
CA MET A 43 -13.13 7.93 24.48
C MET A 43 -13.20 8.41 23.02
N ARG A 44 -13.22 7.50 22.05
CA ARG A 44 -13.35 7.79 20.63
C ARG A 44 -14.80 7.73 20.12
N GLY A 45 -15.78 7.43 20.97
CA GLY A 45 -17.18 7.28 20.58
C GLY A 45 -17.43 6.10 19.64
N LYS A 46 -16.59 5.06 19.70
CA LYS A 46 -16.67 3.88 18.82
C LYS A 46 -17.02 2.63 19.62
N THR A 47 -17.56 1.63 18.93
CA THR A 47 -17.63 0.27 19.49
C THR A 47 -16.23 -0.32 19.61
N ARG A 48 -16.07 -1.33 20.48
CA ARG A 48 -14.80 -2.07 20.60
C ARG A 48 -14.33 -2.61 19.25
N SER A 49 -15.22 -3.24 18.50
CA SER A 49 -14.87 -3.88 17.23
C SER A 49 -14.39 -2.85 16.20
N GLU A 50 -15.09 -1.71 16.06
CA GLU A 50 -14.66 -0.63 15.17
C GLU A 50 -13.29 -0.08 15.57
N PHE A 51 -13.08 0.17 16.87
CA PHE A 51 -11.79 0.64 17.36
C PHE A 51 -10.66 -0.35 17.05
N MET A 52 -10.89 -1.65 17.25
CA MET A 52 -9.90 -2.69 16.95
C MET A 52 -9.62 -2.83 15.45
N ILE A 53 -10.65 -2.75 14.61
CA ILE A 53 -10.51 -2.80 13.15
C ILE A 53 -9.68 -1.61 12.67
N ASP A 54 -10.01 -0.39 13.11
CA ASP A 54 -9.28 0.82 12.73
C ASP A 54 -7.82 0.79 13.18
N ALA A 55 -7.58 0.33 14.41
CA ALA A 55 -6.23 0.21 14.95
C ALA A 55 -5.40 -0.83 14.17
N ALA A 56 -5.99 -1.99 13.86
CA ALA A 56 -5.33 -3.03 13.08
C ALA A 56 -5.05 -2.57 11.64
N TYR A 57 -6.00 -1.87 11.03
CA TYR A 57 -5.87 -1.34 9.68
C TYR A 57 -4.74 -0.31 9.60
N ARG A 58 -4.70 0.66 10.53
CA ARG A 58 -3.59 1.63 10.60
C ARG A 58 -2.24 0.97 10.84
N ALA A 59 -2.16 0.03 11.77
CA ALA A 59 -0.91 -0.69 12.03
C ALA A 59 -0.44 -1.48 10.79
N ALA A 60 -1.36 -2.03 10.01
CA ALA A 60 -1.03 -2.69 8.74
C ALA A 60 -0.55 -1.69 7.69
N GLU A 61 -1.22 -0.54 7.54
CA GLU A 61 -0.78 0.53 6.64
C GLU A 61 0.62 1.01 7.01
N ASP A 62 0.86 1.36 8.28
CA ASP A 62 2.17 1.81 8.77
C ASP A 62 3.26 0.76 8.48
N THR A 63 2.97 -0.52 8.73
CA THR A 63 3.92 -1.61 8.46
C THR A 63 4.23 -1.78 6.97
N LEU A 64 3.23 -1.60 6.10
CA LEU A 64 3.41 -1.68 4.66
C LEU A 64 4.11 -0.42 4.11
N LEU A 65 3.87 0.75 4.69
CA LEU A 65 4.45 2.02 4.26
C LEU A 65 5.89 2.22 4.73
N ASP A 66 6.25 1.70 5.90
CA ASP A 66 7.66 1.58 6.32
C ASP A 66 8.47 0.75 5.31
N GLN A 67 7.80 -0.06 4.50
CA GLN A 67 8.36 -0.74 3.34
C GLN A 67 8.09 0.06 2.05
N ALA A 68 8.74 1.21 1.88
CA ALA A 68 8.97 1.77 0.55
C ALA A 68 9.93 0.86 -0.25
N LEU A 69 9.50 -0.39 -0.49
CA LEU A 69 10.28 -1.45 -1.09
C LEU A 69 10.00 -1.47 -2.59
N ILE A 70 10.82 -0.76 -3.34
CA ILE A 70 10.84 -0.87 -4.79
C ILE A 70 11.68 -2.11 -5.14
N LYS A 71 11.00 -3.20 -5.52
CA LYS A 71 11.68 -4.40 -6.04
C LYS A 71 12.07 -4.15 -7.49
N VAL A 72 13.38 -4.19 -7.75
CA VAL A 72 13.97 -4.11 -9.09
C VAL A 72 14.82 -5.34 -9.35
N ASP A 73 14.99 -5.71 -10.62
CA ASP A 73 15.98 -6.71 -10.99
C ASP A 73 17.42 -6.17 -10.80
N PRO A 74 18.45 -7.03 -10.79
CA PRO A 74 19.83 -6.60 -10.55
C PRO A 74 20.36 -5.56 -11.55
N GLU A 75 19.91 -5.58 -12.81
CA GLU A 75 20.36 -4.63 -13.84
C GLU A 75 19.78 -3.24 -13.57
N SER A 76 18.47 -3.17 -13.34
CA SER A 76 17.77 -1.94 -12.94
C SER A 76 18.35 -1.34 -11.65
N TYR A 77 18.75 -2.19 -10.69
CA TYR A 77 19.40 -1.75 -9.45
C TYR A 77 20.75 -1.08 -9.71
N GLN A 78 21.63 -1.72 -10.49
CA GLN A 78 22.95 -1.17 -10.82
C GLN A 78 22.84 0.11 -11.65
N HIS A 79 21.91 0.14 -12.59
CA HIS A 79 21.63 1.34 -13.39
C HIS A 79 21.20 2.51 -12.51
N TYR A 80 20.26 2.26 -11.59
CA TYR A 80 19.77 3.26 -10.65
C TYR A 80 20.89 3.81 -9.75
N LEU A 81 21.75 2.93 -9.21
CA LEU A 81 22.92 3.35 -8.44
C LEU A 81 23.88 4.23 -9.26
N GLY A 82 24.15 3.85 -10.51
CA GLY A 82 24.98 4.65 -11.40
C GLY A 82 24.45 6.06 -11.64
N ILE A 83 23.12 6.23 -11.68
CA ILE A 83 22.50 7.57 -11.77
C ILE A 83 22.65 8.34 -10.46
N LEU A 84 22.45 7.69 -9.31
CA LEU A 84 22.54 8.33 -8.00
C LEU A 84 23.96 8.77 -7.63
N ASP A 85 24.96 7.98 -7.99
CA ASP A 85 26.37 8.27 -7.71
C ASP A 85 26.96 9.30 -8.69
N ALA A 86 26.30 9.56 -9.81
CA ALA A 86 26.73 10.58 -10.76
C ALA A 86 26.45 11.99 -10.19
N PRO A 87 27.35 12.96 -10.43
CA PRO A 87 27.08 14.33 -10.04
C PRO A 87 25.81 14.85 -10.76
N PRO A 88 24.92 15.57 -10.05
CA PRO A 88 23.71 16.09 -10.65
C PRO A 88 24.06 17.07 -11.78
N SER A 89 23.41 16.91 -12.93
CA SER A 89 23.72 17.69 -14.13
C SER A 89 22.47 17.96 -14.99
N GLY A 90 22.64 18.76 -16.04
CA GLY A 90 21.58 19.10 -17.00
C GLY A 90 20.77 20.35 -16.67
N GLU A 91 19.92 20.75 -17.61
CA GLU A 91 19.13 21.99 -17.55
C GLU A 91 18.14 22.01 -16.38
N GLY A 92 17.57 20.85 -16.02
CA GLY A 92 16.65 20.73 -14.89
C GLY A 92 17.33 21.03 -13.54
N PHE A 93 18.54 20.52 -13.33
CA PHE A 93 19.35 20.83 -12.15
C PHE A 93 19.72 22.31 -12.09
N ALA A 94 20.21 22.88 -13.19
CA ALA A 94 20.52 24.30 -13.27
C ALA A 94 19.30 25.18 -12.96
N ARG A 95 18.13 24.84 -13.51
CA ARG A 95 16.87 25.53 -13.23
C ARG A 95 16.48 25.44 -11.75
N LEU A 96 16.62 24.27 -11.12
CA LEU A 96 16.31 24.07 -9.71
C LEU A 96 17.24 24.88 -8.80
N MET A 97 18.55 24.88 -9.09
CA MET A 97 19.54 25.63 -8.31
C MET A 97 19.37 27.15 -8.43
N ASN A 98 18.83 27.62 -9.56
CA ASN A 98 18.52 29.03 -9.80
C ASN A 98 17.11 29.44 -9.32
N ALA A 99 16.30 28.51 -8.84
CA ALA A 99 14.97 28.83 -8.35
C ALA A 99 15.05 29.67 -7.06
N PRO A 100 14.22 30.73 -6.91
CA PRO A 100 14.20 31.53 -5.69
C PRO A 100 13.81 30.64 -4.51
N LYS A 101 14.55 30.76 -3.39
CA LYS A 101 14.29 29.99 -2.18
C LYS A 101 13.05 30.56 -1.48
N PRO A 102 11.96 29.79 -1.31
CA PRO A 102 10.71 30.29 -0.75
C PRO A 102 10.72 30.58 0.76
N TRP A 103 11.87 30.47 1.42
CA TRP A 103 12.04 30.62 2.88
C TRP A 103 13.08 31.67 3.28
N GLN A 104 13.55 32.50 2.35
CA GLN A 104 14.57 33.54 2.64
C GLN A 104 13.96 34.93 2.75
N ASP A 105 13.04 35.11 3.70
CA ASP A 105 12.75 36.45 4.26
C ASP A 105 13.78 36.82 5.33
#